data_AF-A0A7K0UQC1-F1
#
_entry.id   AF-A0A7K0UQC1-F1
#
_cell.length_a   1.000
_cell.length_b   1.000
_cell.length_c   1.000
_cell.angle_alpha   90.00
_cell.angle_beta   90.00
_cell.angle_gamma   90.00
#
_symmetry.space_group_name_H-M   'P 1'
#
loop_
_entity.id
_entity.type
_entity.pdbx_description
1 polymer ?
#
loop_
_entity_poly.entity_id
_entity_poly.type
_entity_poly.pdbx_seq_one_letter_code
_entity_poly.pdbx_strand_id
1 'polypeptide(L)' 'MIALDTLLSDEILWAPLLIVLLKVVVVFIIGLLSTMLMVWFERKAIAGMQNRIGPNKT' A
#
# COMPACT_ATOMS: atom_id res chain seq x y z
N MET A 1 -15.42 23.17 9.20
CA MET A 1 -14.02 22.69 9.16
C MET A 1 -13.80 21.93 7.87
N ILE A 2 -13.44 22.62 6.78
CA ILE A 2 -12.87 21.99 5.58
C ILE A 2 -11.52 22.67 5.38
N ALA A 3 -10.54 22.15 6.10
CA ALA A 3 -9.12 22.39 5.89
C ALA A 3 -8.52 20.99 5.90
N LEU A 4 -8.63 20.27 4.78
CA LEU A 4 -8.09 18.92 4.69
C LEU A 4 -6.75 18.88 3.95
N ASP A 5 -6.37 19.93 3.22
CA ASP A 5 -5.00 20.04 2.73
C ASP A 5 -4.58 21.51 2.56
N THR A 6 -3.75 22.02 3.48
CA THR A 6 -3.02 23.30 3.34
C THR A 6 -2.08 23.30 2.12
N LEU A 7 -1.79 22.12 1.57
CA LEU A 7 -0.96 21.97 0.39
C LEU A 7 -1.68 22.35 -0.91
N LEU A 8 -3.03 22.36 -0.94
CA LEU A 8 -3.82 22.70 -2.13
C LEU A 8 -4.22 24.18 -2.20
N SER A 9 -3.89 24.99 -1.17
CA SER A 9 -4.22 26.41 -1.08
C SER A 9 -3.15 27.35 -1.64
N ASP A 10 -2.08 26.80 -2.22
CA ASP A 10 -1.00 27.61 -2.81
C ASP A 10 -1.41 28.11 -4.21
N GLU A 11 -1.05 29.36 -4.54
CA GLU A 11 -1.46 30.03 -5.79
C GLU A 11 -0.94 29.34 -7.07
N ILE A 12 0.04 28.45 -6.92
CA ILE A 12 0.59 27.61 -7.99
C ILE A 12 -0.20 26.31 -8.08
N LEU A 13 -1.10 26.22 -9.06
CA LEU A 13 -1.98 25.06 -9.26
C LEU A 13 -1.25 23.74 -9.59
N TRP A 14 0.00 23.80 -10.07
CA TRP A 14 0.71 22.63 -10.61
C TRP A 14 1.39 21.75 -9.55
N ALA A 15 1.98 22.36 -8.52
CA ALA A 15 2.70 21.63 -7.48
C ALA A 15 1.76 20.76 -6.62
N PRO A 16 0.57 21.24 -6.20
CA PRO A 16 -0.35 20.45 -5.39
C PRO A 16 -0.93 19.27 -6.16
N LEU A 17 -1.25 19.45 -7.45
CA LEU A 17 -1.78 18.38 -8.31
C LEU A 17 -0.79 17.22 -8.45
N LEU A 18 0.50 17.50 -8.63
CA LEU A 18 1.54 16.47 -8.73
C LEU A 18 1.67 15.67 -7.43
N ILE A 19 1.60 16.36 -6.29
CA ILE A 19 1.70 15.72 -4.96
C ILE A 19 0.49 14.82 -4.69
N VAL A 20 -0.71 15.24 -5.06
CA VAL A 20 -1.92 14.40 -4.96
C VAL A 20 -1.79 13.17 -5.86
N LEU A 21 -1.36 13.35 -7.11
CA LEU A 21 -1.17 12.24 -8.04
C LEU A 21 -0.15 11.22 -7.49
N LEU A 22 0.96 11.70 -6.91
CA LEU A 22 1.96 10.85 -6.26
C LEU A 22 1.34 10.05 -5.12
N LYS A 23 0.56 10.68 -4.24
CA LYS A 23 -0.11 9.99 -3.12
C LYS A 23 -1.05 8.88 -3.63
N VAL A 24 -1.84 9.15 -4.68
CA VAL A 24 -2.75 8.16 -5.28
C VAL A 24 -1.96 6.95 -5.78
N VAL A 25 -0.87 7.18 -6.52
CA VAL A 25 -0.01 6.10 -7.03
C VAL A 25 0.62 5.30 -5.88
N VAL A 26 1.12 5.98 -4.85
CA VAL A 26 1.72 5.32 -3.68
C VAL A 26 0.71 4.43 -2.95
N VAL A 27 -0.49 4.95 -2.65
CA VAL A 27 -1.55 4.18 -1.99
C VAL A 27 -1.98 2.99 -2.84
N PHE A 28 -2.07 3.17 -4.16
CA PHE A 28 -2.41 2.10 -5.09
C PHE A 28 -1.38 0.96 -5.07
N ILE A 29 -0.08 1.29 -5.14
CA ILE A 29 1.01 0.29 -5.07
C ILE A 29 0.98 -0.43 -3.73
N ILE A 30 0.80 0.29 -2.61
CA ILE A 30 0.69 -0.31 -1.28
C ILE A 30 -0.50 -1.27 -1.22
N GLY A 31 -1.66 -0.92 -1.78
CA GLY A 31 -2.82 -1.80 -1.85
C GLY A 31 -2.54 -3.10 -2.62
N LEU A 32 -1.91 -3.00 -3.78
CA LEU A 32 -1.53 -4.18 -4.58
C LEU A 32 -0.53 -5.07 -3.82
N LEU A 33 0.50 -4.48 -3.22
CA LEU A 33 1.48 -5.23 -2.40
C LEU A 33 0.81 -5.87 -1.18
N SER A 34 -0.11 -5.16 -0.52
CA SER A 34 -0.82 -5.65 0.66
C SER A 34 -1.59 -6.93 0.37
N THR A 35 -2.28 -7.02 -0.77
CA THR A 35 -3.04 -8.23 -1.13
C THR A 35 -2.13 -9.42 -1.44
N MET A 36 -1.01 -9.19 -2.13
CA MET A 36 -0.01 -10.24 -2.39
C MET A 36 0.68 -10.72 -1.11
N LEU A 37 1.03 -9.79 -0.21
CA LEU A 37 1.67 -10.09 1.06
C LEU A 37 0.71 -10.81 2.03
N MET A 38 -0.58 -10.46 2.03
CA MET A 38 -1.61 -11.16 2.81
C MET A 38 -1.65 -12.65 2.45
N VAL A 39 -1.76 -12.98 1.16
CA VAL A 39 -1.80 -14.39 0.70
C VAL A 39 -0.52 -15.14 1.08
N TRP A 40 0.65 -14.50 0.95
CA TRP A 40 1.90 -15.12 1.36
C TRP A 40 1.96 -15.36 2.88
N PHE A 41 1.53 -14.39 3.67
CA PHE A 41 1.49 -14.49 5.14
C PHE A 41 0.55 -15.61 5.60
N GLU A 42 -0.65 -15.70 5.04
CA GLU A 42 -1.61 -16.77 5.34
C GLU A 42 -1.00 -18.16 5.08
N ARG A 43 -0.34 -18.33 3.92
CA ARG A 43 0.35 -19.59 3.59
C ARG A 43 1.46 -19.91 4.60
N LYS A 44 2.18 -18.91 5.08
CA LYS A 44 3.25 -19.10 6.08
C LYS A 44 2.67 -19.47 7.45
N ALA A 45 1.59 -18.81 7.88
CA ALA A 45 0.91 -19.07 9.14
C ALA A 45 0.34 -20.50 9.19
N ILE A 46 -0.35 -20.92 8.12
CA ILE A 46 -0.92 -22.28 8.01
C ILE A 46 0.18 -23.35 8.05
N ALA A 47 1.33 -23.09 7.44
CA ALA A 47 2.45 -24.02 7.49
C ALA A 47 3.02 -24.18 8.91
N GLY A 48 3.12 -23.07 9.66
CA GLY A 48 3.52 -23.08 11.07
C GLY A 48 2.60 -23.92 11.96
N MET A 49 1.29 -23.88 11.70
CA MET A 49 0.31 -24.71 12.43
C MET A 49 0.47 -26.21 12.17
N GLN A 50 1.00 -26.58 11.01
CA GLN A 50 1.12 -27.97 10.57
C GLN A 50 2.52 -28.56 10.84
N ASN A 51 3.33 -27.90 11.68
CA ASN A 51 4.75 -28.25 11.93
C ASN A 51 5.51 -28.54 10.63
N ARG A 52 5.20 -27.78 9.57
CA ARG A 52 5.86 -27.88 8.26
C ARG A 52 6.44 -26.53 7.88
N ILE A 53 7.62 -26.53 7.29
CA ILE A 53 8.11 -25.33 6.59
C ILE A 53 7.30 -25.21 5.29
N GLY A 54 6.51 -24.16 5.20
CA GLY A 54 6.01 -23.61 3.94
C GLY A 54 6.65 -22.24 3.70
N PRO A 55 6.74 -21.75 2.46
CA PRO A 55 6.41 -22.38 1.18
C PRO A 55 7.64 -23.03 0.52
N ASN A 56 7.53 -24.28 0.05
CA ASN A 56 8.54 -24.86 -0.83
C ASN A 56 8.44 -24.18 -2.19
N LYS A 57 9.52 -23.49 -2.56
CA LYS A 57 9.89 -23.30 -3.96
C LYS A 57 10.74 -24.54 -4.23
N THR A 58 10.34 -25.37 -5.20
CA THR A 58 11.14 -26.53 -5.63
C THR A 58 12.63 -26.26 -5.61
#